data_AF-A0A3P3W4Q2-F1
#
_entry.id   AF-A0A3P3W4Q2-F1
#
_cell.length_a   1.000
_cell.length_b   1.000
_cell.length_c   1.000
_cell.angle_alpha   90.00
_cell.angle_beta   90.00
_cell.angle_gamma   90.00
#
_symmetry.space_group_name_H-M   'P 1'
#
loop_
_entity.id
_entity.type
_entity.pdbx_description
1 polymer ?
#
loop_
_entity_poly.entity_id
_entity_poly.type
_entity_poly.pdbx_seq_one_letter_code
_entity_poly.pdbx_strand_id
1 'polypeptide(L)' 'MESTFTEKDKIQLEKVFILESNGSKCIFSGIEELFEYIKIEFEENYEEKTEFKVFTSEMSKEELDNMSEFDGF' A
#
# COMPACT_ATOMS: atom_id res chain seq x y z
N MET A 1 5.69 -41.53 -0.32
CA MET A 1 5.31 -40.35 -1.11
C MET A 1 6.20 -39.21 -0.65
N GLU A 2 7.27 -38.95 -1.38
CA GLU A 2 8.07 -37.74 -1.20
C GLU A 2 7.38 -36.62 -2.00
N SER A 3 6.80 -35.64 -1.31
CA SER A 3 6.33 -34.42 -1.96
C SER A 3 7.54 -33.54 -2.25
N THR A 4 8.02 -33.56 -3.49
CA THR A 4 8.91 -32.53 -4.00
C THR A 4 8.17 -31.20 -4.05
N PHE A 5 8.43 -30.33 -3.07
CA PHE A 5 8.19 -28.89 -3.20
C PHE A 5 9.21 -28.33 -4.20
N THR A 6 8.76 -28.01 -5.41
CA THR A 6 9.60 -27.36 -6.42
C THR A 6 9.90 -25.93 -5.98
N GLU A 7 11.17 -25.54 -5.93
CA GLU A 7 11.64 -24.17 -5.60
C GLU A 7 11.20 -23.09 -6.62
N LYS A 8 10.37 -23.45 -7.61
CA LYS A 8 9.89 -22.59 -8.69
C LYS A 8 8.63 -21.79 -8.38
N ASP A 9 7.98 -22.02 -7.23
CA ASP A 9 6.78 -21.30 -6.80
C ASP A 9 7.03 -20.43 -5.55
N LYS A 10 8.18 -19.75 -5.48
CA LYS A 10 8.38 -18.71 -4.45
C LYS A 10 7.62 -17.47 -4.89
N ILE A 11 6.40 -17.31 -4.36
CA ILE A 11 5.66 -16.05 -4.46
C ILE A 11 6.49 -14.97 -3.79
N GLN A 12 6.95 -13.99 -4.56
CA GLN A 12 7.64 -12.82 -4.05
C GLN A 12 6.59 -11.86 -3.48
N LEU A 13 6.55 -11.74 -2.16
CA LEU A 13 5.69 -10.80 -1.44
C LEU A 13 6.39 -9.44 -1.36
N GLU A 14 5.67 -8.37 -1.70
CA GLU A 14 6.11 -6.99 -1.52
C GLU A 14 5.41 -6.39 -0.30
N LYS A 15 6.16 -5.60 0.46
CA LYS A 15 5.62 -4.88 1.61
C LYS A 15 4.89 -3.64 1.11
N VAL A 16 3.65 -3.47 1.53
CA VAL A 16 2.80 -2.33 1.19
C VAL A 16 2.39 -1.55 2.43
N PHE A 17 2.11 -0.27 2.24
CA PHE A 17 1.60 0.62 3.27
C PHE A 17 0.17 1.03 2.92
N ILE A 18 -0.73 0.92 3.88
CA ILE A 18 -2.14 1.26 3.71
C ILE A 18 -2.44 2.46 4.60
N LEU A 19 -2.82 3.57 4.01
CA LEU A 19 -3.26 4.78 4.70
C LEU A 19 -4.77 4.82 4.72
N GLU A 20 -5.38 4.92 5.90
CA GLU A 20 -6.80 5.22 6.08
C GLU A 20 -6.95 6.65 6.61
N SER A 21 -7.66 7.50 5.88
CA SER A 21 -7.96 8.90 6.23
C SER A 21 -9.42 9.20 5.86
N ASN A 22 -10.20 9.74 6.79
CA ASN A 22 -11.59 10.20 6.57
C ASN A 22 -12.52 9.19 5.84
N GLY A 23 -12.29 7.88 6.01
CA GLY A 23 -13.07 6.81 5.37
C GLY A 23 -12.56 6.36 4.00
N SER A 24 -11.53 7.01 3.46
CA SER A 24 -10.80 6.61 2.26
C SER A 24 -9.58 5.75 2.63
N LYS A 25 -9.21 4.84 1.72
CA LYS A 25 -8.02 3.99 1.85
C LYS A 25 -7.13 4.13 0.63
N CYS A 26 -5.86 4.39 0.85
CA CYS A 26 -4.83 4.47 -0.18
C CYS A 26 -3.77 3.39 0.11
N ILE A 27 -3.24 2.77 -0.95
CA ILE A 27 -2.17 1.77 -0.86
C ILE A 27 -0.93 2.35 -1.51
N PHE A 28 0.22 2.20 -0.84
CA PHE A 28 1.52 2.70 -1.30
C PHE A 28 2.52 1.55 -1.31
N SER A 29 3.28 1.44 -2.39
CA SER A 29 4.41 0.52 -2.50
C SER A 29 5.64 1.00 -1.74
N GLY A 30 5.77 2.31 -1.57
CA GLY A 30 6.90 2.95 -0.89
C GLY A 30 6.49 3.71 0.37
N ILE A 31 7.37 3.72 1.37
CA ILE A 31 7.17 4.58 2.55
C ILE A 31 7.37 6.07 2.20
N GLU A 32 8.20 6.37 1.19
CA GLU A 32 8.45 7.74 0.73
C GLU A 32 7.19 8.33 0.08
N GLU A 33 6.54 7.59 -0.82
CA GLU A 33 5.26 7.96 -1.45
C GLU A 33 4.17 8.24 -0.41
N LEU A 34 4.08 7.38 0.62
CA LEU A 34 3.16 7.57 1.74
C LEU A 34 3.42 8.91 2.45
N PHE A 35 4.68 9.24 2.74
CA PHE A 35 5.03 10.48 3.43
C PHE A 35 4.76 11.72 2.57
N GLU A 36 5.03 11.66 1.27
CA GLU A 36 4.70 12.75 0.35
C GLU A 36 3.19 13.00 0.31
N TYR A 37 2.38 11.95 0.19
CA TYR A 37 0.92 12.07 0.23
C TYR A 37 0.42 12.69 1.55
N ILE A 38 0.89 12.18 2.69
CA ILE A 38 0.53 12.73 4.01
C ILE A 38 0.90 14.20 4.10
N LYS A 39 2.09 14.58 3.61
CA LYS A 39 2.55 15.97 3.64
C LYS A 39 1.62 16.90 2.83
N ILE A 40 1.23 16.50 1.63
CA ILE A 40 0.30 17.26 0.77
C ILE A 40 -1.05 17.45 1.48
N GLU A 41 -1.63 16.36 2.01
CA GLU A 41 -2.91 16.42 2.75
C GLU A 41 -2.86 17.36 3.96
N PHE A 42 -1.72 17.39 4.68
CA PHE A 42 -1.52 18.31 5.80
C PHE A 42 -1.33 19.77 5.37
N GLU A 43 -0.63 20.03 4.27
CA GLU A 43 -0.43 21.39 3.76
C GLU A 43 -1.74 21.99 3.22
N GLU A 44 -2.64 21.18 2.64
CA GLU A 44 -3.92 21.65 2.10
C GLU A 44 -5.03 21.79 3.18
N ASN A 45 -5.04 20.96 4.23
CA ASN A 45 -6.09 20.96 5.27
C ASN A 45 -5.64 21.54 6.63
N TYR A 46 -4.86 22.63 6.62
CA TYR A 46 -4.18 23.18 7.80
C TYR A 46 -5.10 23.63 8.97
N GLU A 47 -6.41 23.69 8.79
CA GLU A 47 -7.38 24.05 9.84
C GLU A 47 -8.03 22.85 10.54
N GLU A 48 -8.00 21.65 9.95
CA GLU A 48 -8.65 20.45 10.51
C GLU A 48 -7.62 19.46 11.07
N LYS A 49 -7.91 18.86 12.23
CA LYS A 49 -7.09 17.78 12.77
C LYS A 49 -7.35 16.51 11.96
N THR A 50 -6.65 16.35 10.84
CA THR A 50 -6.70 15.12 10.05
C THR A 50 -6.02 13.99 10.82
N GLU A 51 -6.78 12.94 11.17
CA GLU A 51 -6.26 11.73 11.80
C GLU A 51 -5.93 10.70 10.70
N PHE A 52 -4.68 10.25 10.68
CA PHE A 52 -4.21 9.23 9.75
C PHE A 52 -3.97 7.90 10.48
N LYS A 53 -4.43 6.79 9.90
CA LYS A 53 -4.09 5.44 10.36
C LYS A 53 -3.27 4.73 9.30
N VAL A 54 -2.05 4.35 9.65
CA VAL A 54 -1.12 3.65 8.77
C VAL A 54 -1.03 2.18 9.18
N PHE A 55 -1.24 1.28 8.23
CA PHE A 55 -1.05 -0.15 8.37
C PHE A 55 0.03 -0.63 7.42
N THR A 56 0.70 -1.73 7.77
CA THR A 56 1.60 -2.44 6.85
C THR A 56 1.03 -3.81 6.56
N SER A 57 1.03 -4.20 5.29
CA SER A 57 0.64 -5.54 4.85
C SER A 57 1.69 -6.07 3.88
N GLU A 58 1.62 -7.37 3.59
CA GLU A 58 2.38 -8.01 2.52
C GLU A 58 1.38 -8.51 1.47
N MET A 59 1.66 -8.26 0.20
CA MET A 59 0.86 -8.72 -0.95
C MET A 59 1.79 -9.22 -2.05
N SER A 60 1.32 -10.12 -2.90
CA SER A 60 2.14 -10.54 -4.05
C SER A 60 2.30 -9.41 -5.07
N LYS A 61 3.42 -9.43 -5.81
CA LYS A 61 3.66 -8.45 -6.88
C LYS A 61 2.54 -8.43 -7.93
N GLU A 62 2.01 -9.60 -8.28
CA GLU A 62 0.89 -9.75 -9.21
C GLU A 62 -0.39 -9.08 -8.67
N GLU A 63 -0.67 -9.20 -7.36
CA GLU A 63 -1.80 -8.50 -6.73
C GLU A 63 -1.62 -6.98 -6.71
N LEU A 64 -0.40 -6.51 -6.44
CA LEU A 64 -0.07 -5.08 -6.44
C LEU A 64 -0.26 -4.47 -7.85
N ASP A 65 0.25 -5.14 -8.88
CA ASP A 65 0.15 -4.69 -10.27
C ASP A 65 -1.33 -4.68 -10.75
N ASN A 66 -2.15 -5.66 -10.35
CA ASN A 66 -3.59 -5.68 -10.63
C ASN A 66 -4.37 -4.55 -9.92
N MET A 67 -3.89 -4.07 -8.77
CA MET A 67 -4.49 -2.93 -8.06
C MET A 67 -4.07 -1.58 -8.66
N SER A 68 -2.91 -1.54 -9.33
CA SER A 68 -2.37 -0.33 -9.97
C SER A 68 -3.04 0.01 -11.31
N GLU A 69 -3.88 -0.88 -11.88
CA GLU A 69 -4.65 -0.62 -13.12
C GLU A 69 -5.87 0.30 -12.92
N PHE A 70 -6.11 0.81 -11.71
CA PHE A 70 -7.05 1.91 -11.49
C PHE A 70 -6.36 3.26 -11.78
N ASP A 71 -6.15 3.54 -13.06
CA ASP A 71 -5.78 4.86 -13.58
C ASP A 71 -6.94 5.83 -13.29
N GLY A 72 -6.88 6.53 -12.15
CA GLY A 72 -7.79 7.63 -11.81
C GLY A 72 -8.19 7.73 -10.34
N PHE A 73 -7.35 8.37 -9.52
CA PHE A 73 -7.61 9.68 -8.89
C PHE A 73 -6.38 10.16 -8.12
#